data_AF-A0A0B7BC78-F1
#
_entry.id   AF-A0A0B7BC78-F1
#
_cell.length_a   1.000
_cell.length_b   1.000
_cell.length_c   1.000
_cell.angle_alpha   90.00
_cell.angle_beta   90.00
_cell.angle_gamma   90.00
#
_symmetry.space_group_name_H-M   'P 1'
#
loop_
_entity.id
_entity.type
_entity.pdbx_description
1 polymer ?
#
loop_
_entity_poly.entity_id
_entity_poly.type
_entity_poly.pdbx_seq_one_letter_code
_entity_poly.pdbx_strand_id
1 'polypeptide(L)'
;EAKLDNVFDQMTSILPKIAQLETEKPGPTIGFSASLYRTFFTNTITALNNFTNIICNNGNHFNPTSGEFIAPLDGLYATSISISISIQRLVTLEMYLTIKKQPCMSCIHPNQCDECTVAELLKSSEERSCCTFVVVNMNAGEKLTVIY
;
A
#
# COMPACT_ATOMS: atom_id res chain seq x y z
N GLU A 1 -48.61 30.62 4.95
CA GLU A 1 -47.41 31.47 4.83
C GLU A 1 -46.23 30.87 5.61
N ALA A 2 -46.29 30.73 6.95
CA ALA A 2 -45.19 30.23 7.79
C ALA A 2 -44.48 28.90 7.38
N LYS A 3 -45.16 28.00 6.65
CA LYS A 3 -44.53 26.76 6.15
C LYS A 3 -43.60 27.00 4.95
N LEU A 4 -43.92 27.98 4.11
CA LEU A 4 -43.14 28.29 2.91
C LEU A 4 -41.88 29.08 3.29
N ASP A 5 -42.01 29.97 4.28
CA ASP A 5 -40.90 30.74 4.84
C ASP A 5 -39.85 29.82 5.48
N ASN A 6 -40.30 28.81 6.23
CA ASN A 6 -39.41 27.80 6.82
C ASN A 6 -38.63 27.00 5.75
N VAL A 7 -39.27 26.63 4.63
CA VAL A 7 -38.58 25.94 3.53
C VAL A 7 -37.55 26.87 2.88
N PHE A 8 -37.88 28.14 2.72
CA PHE A 8 -36.98 29.15 2.16
C PHE A 8 -35.75 29.38 3.05
N ASP A 9 -35.93 29.45 4.37
CA ASP A 9 -34.84 29.55 5.35
C ASP A 9 -33.94 28.31 5.32
N GLN A 10 -34.53 27.12 5.21
CA GLN A 10 -33.79 25.87 5.08
C GLN A 10 -32.95 25.81 3.79
N MET A 11 -33.53 26.19 2.65
CA MET A 11 -32.78 26.25 1.39
C MET A 11 -31.65 27.27 1.46
N THR A 12 -31.90 28.44 2.06
CA THR A 12 -30.90 29.49 2.23
C THR A 12 -29.74 29.03 3.13
N SER A 13 -30.01 28.20 4.14
CA SER A 13 -28.98 27.59 4.99
C SER A 13 -28.20 26.44 4.32
N ILE A 14 -28.75 25.79 3.30
CA ILE A 14 -28.14 24.61 2.65
C ILE A 14 -27.24 25.02 1.49
N LEU A 15 -27.62 26.04 0.72
CA LEU A 15 -26.87 26.51 -0.45
C LEU A 15 -25.37 26.78 -0.20
N PRO A 16 -24.94 27.41 0.93
CA PRO A 16 -23.53 27.63 1.22
C PRO A 16 -22.77 26.32 1.48
N LYS A 17 -23.44 25.32 2.08
CA LYS A 17 -22.85 24.01 2.37
C LYS A 17 -22.66 23.18 1.11
N ILE A 18 -23.60 23.27 0.16
CA ILE A 18 -23.48 22.66 -1.17
C ILE A 18 -22.32 23.31 -1.92
N ALA A 19 -22.26 24.65 -1.97
CA ALA A 19 -21.16 25.36 -2.60
C ALA A 19 -19.80 25.00 -1.97
N GLN A 20 -19.75 24.80 -0.65
CA GLN A 20 -18.54 24.37 0.04
C GLN A 20 -18.11 22.94 -0.36
N LEU A 21 -19.04 22.00 -0.47
CA LEU A 21 -18.79 20.63 -0.95
C LEU A 21 -18.39 20.60 -2.43
N GLU A 22 -18.98 21.45 -3.27
CA GLU A 22 -18.60 21.61 -4.68
C GLU A 22 -17.21 22.25 -4.83
N THR A 23 -16.71 22.94 -3.80
CA THR A 23 -15.34 23.46 -3.73
C THR A 23 -14.35 22.55 -2.99
N GLU A 24 -14.81 21.42 -2.42
CA GLU A 24 -13.90 20.42 -1.85
C GLU A 24 -13.04 19.86 -2.98
N LYS A 25 -11.78 20.31 -3.00
CA LYS A 25 -10.77 19.76 -3.89
C LYS A 25 -10.73 18.25 -3.64
N PRO A 26 -10.67 17.42 -4.70
CA PRO A 26 -10.41 16.00 -4.51
C PRO A 26 -9.19 15.85 -3.59
N GLY A 27 -9.32 14.97 -2.60
CA GLY A 27 -8.25 14.70 -1.64
C GLY A 27 -6.92 14.40 -2.35
N PRO A 28 -5.79 14.48 -1.63
CA PRO A 28 -4.48 14.31 -2.24
C PRO A 28 -4.39 12.94 -2.94
N THR A 29 -3.97 12.95 -4.21
CA THR A 29 -3.71 11.71 -4.94
C THR A 29 -2.47 11.03 -4.39
N ILE A 30 -2.65 9.87 -3.76
CA ILE A 30 -1.59 9.07 -3.16
C ILE A 30 -1.54 7.72 -3.89
N GLY A 31 -0.35 7.32 -4.31
CA GLY A 31 -0.18 6.00 -4.91
C GLY A 31 1.20 5.82 -5.52
N PHE A 32 1.68 4.59 -5.57
CA PHE A 32 2.95 4.27 -6.22
C PHE A 32 2.83 2.95 -6.98
N SER A 33 3.72 2.79 -7.95
CA SER A 33 3.93 1.52 -8.63
C SER A 33 5.40 1.46 -9.02
N ALA A 34 6.04 0.36 -8.66
CA ALA A 34 7.47 0.18 -8.81
C ALA A 34 7.78 -1.28 -9.16
N SER A 35 8.84 -1.49 -9.93
CA SER A 35 9.37 -2.82 -10.19
C SER A 35 10.89 -2.82 -10.07
N LEU A 36 11.42 -4.02 -9.85
CA LEU A 36 12.85 -4.26 -9.81
C LEU A 36 13.13 -5.60 -10.47
N TYR A 37 14.29 -5.71 -11.11
CA TYR A 37 14.80 -6.97 -11.60
C TYR A 37 15.89 -7.44 -10.63
N ARG A 38 15.70 -8.61 -10.02
CA ARG A 38 16.63 -9.16 -9.03
C ARG A 38 16.71 -10.67 -9.17
N THR A 39 17.92 -11.17 -8.98
CA THR A 39 18.14 -12.59 -8.72
C THR A 39 17.97 -12.82 -7.22
N PHE A 40 16.93 -13.56 -6.85
CA PHE A 40 16.70 -13.93 -5.46
C PHE A 40 17.59 -15.11 -5.07
N PHE A 41 18.24 -15.02 -3.90
CA PHE A 41 18.99 -16.11 -3.30
C PHE A 41 18.44 -16.34 -1.89
N THR A 42 17.68 -17.43 -1.71
CA THR A 42 17.08 -17.91 -0.44
C THR A 42 16.20 -16.91 0.33
N ASN A 43 15.31 -17.43 1.18
CA ASN A 43 14.46 -16.59 2.02
C ASN A 43 15.34 -15.82 3.01
N THR A 44 15.37 -14.50 2.91
CA THR A 44 16.04 -13.65 3.90
C THR A 44 15.00 -13.00 4.80
N ILE A 45 15.46 -12.32 5.86
CA ILE A 45 14.56 -11.54 6.72
C ILE A 45 14.76 -10.05 6.37
N THR A 46 14.98 -9.79 5.08
CA THR A 46 15.45 -8.49 4.56
C THR A 46 14.33 -7.78 3.82
N ALA A 47 14.24 -6.47 4.03
CA ALA A 47 13.37 -5.62 3.23
C ALA A 47 13.77 -5.66 1.74
N LEU A 48 12.79 -5.86 0.87
CA LEU A 48 12.95 -5.70 -0.56
C LEU A 48 13.19 -4.22 -0.86
N ASN A 49 14.32 -3.92 -1.49
CA ASN A 49 14.85 -2.56 -1.59
C ASN A 49 15.50 -2.32 -2.95
N ASN A 50 15.94 -1.08 -3.18
CA ASN A 50 16.59 -0.65 -4.43
C ASN A 50 15.72 -0.89 -5.67
N PHE A 51 14.49 -0.38 -5.63
CA PHE A 51 13.61 -0.40 -6.79
C PHE A 51 14.17 0.52 -7.88
N THR A 52 14.48 -0.04 -9.05
CA THR A 52 15.13 0.67 -10.15
C THR A 52 14.15 1.26 -11.15
N ASN A 53 12.93 0.73 -11.24
CA ASN A 53 11.92 1.22 -12.16
C ASN A 53 10.70 1.73 -11.40
N ILE A 54 10.53 3.04 -11.35
CA ILE A 54 9.40 3.71 -10.70
C ILE A 54 8.43 4.17 -11.77
N ILE A 55 7.26 3.53 -11.84
CA ILE A 55 6.20 3.81 -12.82
C ILE A 55 5.42 5.05 -12.36
N CYS A 56 5.09 5.13 -11.07
CA CYS A 56 4.52 6.31 -10.45
C CYS A 56 4.85 6.37 -8.95
N ASN A 57 4.81 7.57 -8.38
CA ASN A 57 5.00 7.82 -6.95
C ASN A 57 4.27 9.12 -6.55
N ASN A 58 2.97 9.15 -6.75
CA ASN A 58 2.12 10.30 -6.45
C ASN A 58 2.12 10.56 -4.94
N GLY A 59 2.49 11.78 -4.56
CA GLY A 59 2.71 12.18 -3.17
C GLY A 59 4.12 11.88 -2.63
N ASN A 60 4.96 11.15 -3.37
CA ASN A 60 6.35 10.83 -2.99
C ASN A 60 6.48 10.11 -1.64
N HIS A 61 5.50 9.25 -1.31
CA HIS A 61 5.45 8.52 -0.05
C HIS A 61 6.09 7.12 -0.11
N PHE A 62 6.46 6.67 -1.30
CA PHE A 62 7.31 5.48 -1.47
C PHE A 62 8.77 5.89 -1.63
N ASN A 63 9.68 5.25 -0.90
CA ASN A 63 11.12 5.45 -1.02
C ASN A 63 11.76 4.24 -1.74
N PRO A 64 12.16 4.40 -3.02
CA PRO A 64 12.73 3.31 -3.84
C PRO A 64 14.00 2.68 -3.28
N THR A 65 14.85 3.47 -2.61
CA THR A 65 16.11 2.99 -2.04
C THR A 65 15.84 2.03 -0.90
N SER A 66 14.91 2.37 -0.01
CA SER A 66 14.54 1.53 1.14
C SER A 66 13.48 0.46 0.84
N GLY A 67 12.63 0.69 -0.17
CA GLY A 67 11.44 -0.12 -0.45
C GLY A 67 10.26 0.13 0.49
N GLU A 68 10.32 1.18 1.32
CA GLU A 68 9.26 1.53 2.26
C GLU A 68 8.22 2.47 1.63
N PHE A 69 6.95 2.18 1.84
CA PHE A 69 5.86 3.16 1.68
C PHE A 69 5.46 3.68 3.06
N ILE A 70 5.26 4.99 3.21
CA ILE A 70 4.83 5.61 4.47
C ILE A 70 3.47 6.28 4.25
N ALA A 71 2.44 5.83 4.97
CA ALA A 71 1.10 6.41 4.87
C ALA A 71 1.13 7.90 5.29
N PRO A 72 0.72 8.84 4.41
CA PRO A 72 0.67 10.25 4.78
C PRO A 72 -0.55 10.63 5.62
N LEU A 73 -1.60 9.82 5.56
CA LEU A 73 -2.91 10.09 6.15
C LEU A 73 -3.50 8.79 6.69
N ASP A 74 -4.37 8.91 7.67
CA ASP A 74 -5.16 7.78 8.15
C ASP A 74 -6.11 7.30 7.04
N GLY A 75 -6.19 5.98 6.84
CA GLY A 75 -7.13 5.42 5.87
C GLY A 75 -6.87 3.98 5.48
N LEU A 76 -7.67 3.51 4.52
CA LEU A 76 -7.53 2.19 3.91
C LEU A 76 -6.61 2.29 2.70
N TYR A 77 -5.56 1.48 2.70
CA TYR A 77 -4.59 1.38 1.62
C TYR A 77 -4.70 0.02 0.94
N ALA A 78 -4.84 0.01 -0.37
CA ALA A 78 -4.80 -1.20 -1.18
C ALA A 78 -3.39 -1.38 -1.74
N THR A 79 -2.82 -2.57 -1.56
CA THR A 79 -1.48 -2.89 -2.07
C THR A 79 -1.44 -4.28 -2.65
N SER A 80 -0.51 -4.48 -3.59
CA SER A 80 -0.25 -5.78 -4.19
C SER A 80 1.23 -5.94 -4.46
N ILE A 81 1.68 -7.20 -4.45
CA ILE A 81 2.98 -7.58 -4.97
C ILE A 81 2.79 -8.73 -5.95
N SER A 82 3.55 -8.70 -7.03
CA SER A 82 3.60 -9.75 -8.03
C SER A 82 5.04 -10.13 -8.30
N ILE A 83 5.28 -11.43 -8.47
CA ILE A 83 6.57 -11.98 -8.84
C ILE A 83 6.39 -12.66 -10.20
N SER A 84 7.38 -12.50 -11.07
CA SER A 84 7.46 -13.23 -12.34
C SER A 84 8.91 -13.68 -12.56
N ILE A 85 9.08 -14.95 -12.90
CA ILE A 85 10.38 -15.58 -13.10
C ILE A 85 10.61 -15.78 -14.59
N SER A 86 11.58 -15.05 -15.13
CA SER A 86 11.94 -15.12 -16.56
C SER A 86 12.91 -16.27 -16.90
N ILE A 87 13.67 -16.78 -15.91
CA ILE A 87 14.69 -17.82 -16.13
C ILE A 87 14.14 -19.19 -15.73
N GLN A 88 13.98 -20.10 -16.71
CA GLN A 88 13.41 -21.43 -16.49
C GLN A 88 14.15 -22.26 -15.40
N ARG A 89 15.47 -22.13 -15.28
CA ARG A 89 16.26 -22.86 -14.26
C ARG A 89 15.96 -22.41 -12.82
N LEU A 90 15.35 -21.24 -12.63
CA LEU A 90 14.97 -20.72 -11.31
C LEU A 90 13.48 -20.95 -11.01
N VAL A 91 12.73 -21.54 -11.94
CA VAL A 91 11.30 -21.86 -11.74
C VAL A 91 11.13 -22.88 -10.62
N THR A 92 12.11 -23.73 -10.34
CA THR A 92 12.03 -24.69 -9.23
C THR A 92 12.24 -24.06 -7.85
N LEU A 93 12.64 -22.79 -7.76
CA LEU A 93 12.79 -22.13 -6.48
C LEU A 93 11.42 -21.77 -5.90
N GLU A 94 11.18 -22.24 -4.68
CA GLU A 94 10.11 -21.72 -3.84
C GLU A 94 10.54 -20.35 -3.31
N MET A 95 9.62 -19.38 -3.35
CA MET A 95 9.84 -18.04 -2.81
C MET A 95 8.71 -17.72 -1.86
N TYR A 96 9.06 -17.16 -0.71
CA TYR A 96 8.08 -16.71 0.28
C TYR A 96 8.35 -15.24 0.58
N LEU A 97 7.37 -14.39 0.25
CA LEU A 97 7.42 -12.97 0.52
C LEU A 97 6.26 -12.58 1.43
N THR A 98 6.50 -11.59 2.29
CA THR A 98 5.47 -11.03 3.17
C THR A 98 5.39 -9.54 3.00
N ILE A 99 4.17 -9.00 3.06
CA ILE A 99 3.94 -7.56 3.24
C ILE A 99 3.77 -7.32 4.73
N LYS A 100 4.61 -6.46 5.29
CA LYS A 100 4.59 -6.11 6.71
C LYS A 100 4.15 -4.67 6.92
N LYS A 101 3.32 -4.46 7.93
CA LYS A 101 2.90 -3.15 8.43
C LYS A 101 3.71 -2.77 9.67
N GLN A 102 4.31 -1.58 9.67
CA GLN A 102 5.13 -1.09 10.79
C GLN A 102 4.61 0.27 11.28
N PRO A 103 4.86 0.66 12.55
CA PRO A 103 5.55 -0.11 13.58
C PRO A 103 4.72 -1.30 14.09
N CYS A 104 5.39 -2.37 14.52
CA CYS A 104 4.76 -3.44 15.26
C CYS A 104 4.91 -3.15 16.75
N MET A 105 3.82 -2.89 17.45
CA MET A 105 3.85 -2.59 18.89
C MET A 105 4.21 -3.81 19.75
N SER A 106 4.09 -5.02 19.21
CA SER A 106 4.35 -6.28 19.92
C SER A 106 5.80 -6.77 19.82
N CYS A 107 6.65 -6.16 18.97
CA CYS A 107 7.87 -6.82 18.49
C CYS A 107 9.11 -5.91 18.47
N ILE A 108 10.22 -6.41 19.02
CA ILE A 108 11.55 -5.76 18.99
C ILE A 108 12.23 -5.91 17.61
N HIS A 109 11.92 -7.00 16.88
CA HIS A 109 12.41 -7.26 15.54
C HIS A 109 11.24 -7.34 14.54
N PRO A 110 10.87 -6.23 13.88
CA PRO A 110 9.69 -6.17 13.00
C PRO A 110 9.75 -7.21 11.88
N ASN A 111 10.93 -7.47 11.34
CA ASN A 111 11.09 -8.37 10.21
C ASN A 111 10.86 -9.85 10.58
N GLN A 112 10.91 -10.21 11.87
CA GLN A 112 10.71 -11.58 12.37
C GLN A 112 9.33 -11.80 13.01
N CYS A 113 8.50 -10.77 13.04
CA CYS A 113 7.23 -10.79 13.74
C CYS A 113 6.07 -11.12 12.79
N ASP A 114 5.32 -12.19 13.08
CA ASP A 114 4.20 -12.60 12.24
C ASP A 114 2.96 -11.74 12.44
N GLU A 115 2.79 -11.14 13.63
CA GLU A 115 1.65 -10.27 13.93
C GLU A 115 1.59 -8.98 13.08
N CYS A 116 2.72 -8.60 12.47
CA CYS A 116 2.78 -7.45 11.59
C CYS A 116 2.70 -7.80 10.10
N THR A 117 2.59 -9.09 9.78
CA THR A 117 2.32 -9.56 8.41
C THR A 117 0.87 -9.28 8.07
N VAL A 118 0.64 -8.57 6.97
CA VAL A 118 -0.71 -8.25 6.47
C VAL A 118 -1.05 -9.04 5.21
N ALA A 119 -0.04 -9.54 4.48
CA ALA A 119 -0.23 -10.44 3.37
C ALA A 119 0.99 -11.33 3.17
N GLU A 120 0.75 -12.52 2.63
CA GLU A 120 1.79 -13.49 2.27
C GLU A 120 1.68 -13.81 0.78
N LEU A 121 2.84 -14.10 0.18
CA LEU A 121 2.97 -14.55 -1.19
C LEU A 121 3.88 -15.76 -1.21
N LEU A 122 3.30 -16.94 -1.39
CA LEU A 122 4.03 -18.17 -1.62
C LEU A 122 4.01 -18.47 -3.11
N LYS A 123 5.21 -18.63 -3.67
CA LYS A 123 5.42 -19.07 -5.04
C LYS A 123 5.91 -20.52 -5.01
N SER A 124 5.15 -21.44 -5.60
CA SER A 124 5.54 -22.85 -5.67
C SER A 124 6.56 -23.11 -6.79
N SER A 125 7.25 -24.26 -6.77
CA SER A 125 8.25 -24.66 -7.78
C SER A 125 7.69 -24.88 -9.19
N GLU A 126 6.37 -24.90 -9.35
CA GLU A 126 5.69 -25.15 -10.63
C GLU A 126 5.19 -23.87 -11.30
N GLU A 127 5.05 -22.79 -10.51
CA GLU A 127 4.53 -21.51 -10.98
C GLU A 127 5.64 -20.66 -11.58
N ARG A 128 5.33 -19.91 -12.64
CA ARG A 128 6.23 -18.88 -13.19
C ARG A 128 5.97 -17.49 -12.61
N SER A 129 4.79 -17.29 -12.07
CA SER A 129 4.37 -16.03 -11.49
C SER A 129 3.33 -16.27 -10.42
N CYS A 130 3.30 -15.38 -9.44
CA CYS A 130 2.30 -15.36 -8.38
C CYS A 130 2.05 -13.91 -7.97
N CYS A 131 0.89 -13.64 -7.38
CA CYS A 131 0.58 -12.33 -6.82
C CYS A 131 -0.24 -12.47 -5.54
N THR A 132 -0.17 -11.44 -4.71
CA THR A 132 -1.04 -11.28 -3.54
C THR A 132 -1.52 -9.84 -3.48
N PHE A 133 -2.69 -9.65 -2.88
CA PHE A 133 -3.36 -8.36 -2.74
C PHE A 133 -3.96 -8.26 -1.34
N VAL A 134 -3.84 -7.08 -0.74
CA VAL A 134 -4.45 -6.79 0.56
C VAL A 134 -4.92 -5.35 0.63
N VAL A 135 -6.02 -5.15 1.36
CA VAL A 135 -6.44 -3.84 1.84
C VAL A 135 -6.18 -3.78 3.33
N VAL A 136 -5.45 -2.76 3.76
CA VAL A 136 -4.99 -2.61 5.15
C VAL A 136 -5.31 -1.21 5.65
N ASN A 137 -5.83 -1.12 6.88
CA ASN A 137 -5.98 0.16 7.55
C ASN A 137 -4.62 0.63 8.07
N MET A 138 -4.27 1.87 7.74
CA MET A 138 -3.02 2.49 8.18
C MET A 138 -3.30 3.84 8.81
N ASN A 139 -2.56 4.15 9.87
CA ASN A 139 -2.48 5.51 10.40
C ASN A 139 -1.33 6.28 9.72
N ALA A 140 -1.41 7.61 9.75
CA ALA A 140 -0.35 8.47 9.26
C ALA A 140 0.99 8.16 9.95
N GLY A 141 2.04 7.99 9.16
CA GLY A 141 3.38 7.59 9.61
C GLY A 141 3.61 6.08 9.69
N GLU A 142 2.56 5.24 9.62
CA GLU A 142 2.74 3.80 9.49
C GLU A 142 3.33 3.45 8.12
N LYS A 143 4.03 2.31 8.06
CA LYS A 143 4.78 1.89 6.89
C LYS A 143 4.31 0.55 6.36
N LEU A 144 4.45 0.37 5.05
CA LEU A 144 4.42 -0.93 4.40
C LEU A 144 5.79 -1.26 3.81
N THR A 145 6.20 -2.51 3.98
CA THR A 145 7.46 -3.03 3.43
C THR A 145 7.28 -4.49 3.04
N VAL A 146 7.93 -4.89 1.95
CA VAL A 146 7.98 -6.27 1.53
C VAL A 146 9.23 -6.93 2.09
N ILE A 147 9.11 -8.12 2.64
CA ILE A 147 10.22 -8.94 3.14
C ILE A 147 10.29 -10.23 2.33
N TYR A 148 11.49 -10.66 1.96
CA TYR A 148 11.78 -11.85 1.17
C TYR A 148 12.98 -12.60 1.74
#